data_AF-A0A4Y2R3P5-F1
#
_entry.id   AF-A0A4Y2R3P5-F1
#
_cell.length_a   1.000
_cell.length_b   1.000
_cell.length_c   1.000
_cell.angle_alpha   90.00
_cell.angle_beta   90.00
_cell.angle_gamma   90.00
#
_symmetry.space_group_name_H-M   'P 1'
#
loop_
_entity.id
_entity.type
_entity.pdbx_description
1 polymer ?
#
loop_
_entity_poly.entity_id
_entity_poly.type
_entity_poly.pdbx_seq_one_letter_code
_entity_poly.pdbx_strand_id
1 'polypeptide(L)'
;MDKEIKTDFEISRLAFRLPPFWEHDPEIRFVHIESQFSGAGISEDSTKYHALVSALDSRILSQARDIVLAPPRDNAYTTLKKRIISLFSQSENARLRQLLQDLHLGDLRPSQLLSQMKSLAGDKISAELLRTLWLQRLPIQMQQILSAFKDELLVLSSIADEVYEVSSFSEEKAVSLPPTDSVAELRNEIQQWSQFTVTCLIKMAEAAHVI
;
A
#
# COMPACT_ATOMS: atom_id res chain seq x y z
N MET A 1 -20.46 -56.53 -40.33
CA MET A 1 -21.41 -56.87 -39.26
C MET A 1 -20.70 -56.59 -37.96
N ASP A 2 -20.86 -55.34 -37.58
CA ASP A 2 -20.16 -54.61 -36.55
C ASP A 2 -20.51 -55.19 -35.18
N LYS A 3 -19.50 -55.49 -34.36
CA LYS A 3 -19.69 -55.72 -32.94
C LYS A 3 -18.98 -54.60 -32.20
N GLU A 4 -19.81 -53.75 -31.64
CA GLU A 4 -19.53 -52.67 -30.70
C GLU A 4 -18.33 -52.97 -29.82
N ILE A 5 -17.29 -52.14 -29.98
CA ILE A 5 -16.27 -51.97 -28.95
C ILE A 5 -16.94 -51.17 -27.85
N LYS A 6 -17.30 -51.86 -26.77
CA LYS A 6 -17.61 -51.27 -25.46
C LYS A 6 -16.35 -50.53 -25.01
N THR A 7 -16.25 -49.24 -25.35
CA THR A 7 -15.25 -48.36 -24.76
C THR A 7 -15.70 -48.09 -23.34
N ASP A 8 -15.15 -48.90 -22.44
CA ASP A 8 -15.22 -48.70 -21.00
C ASP A 8 -14.71 -47.28 -20.73
N PHE A 9 -15.65 -46.37 -20.45
CA PHE A 9 -15.33 -45.02 -20.04
C PHE A 9 -14.87 -45.15 -18.59
N GLU A 10 -13.65 -45.66 -18.41
CA GLU A 10 -12.92 -45.57 -17.16
C GLU A 10 -12.74 -44.08 -16.87
N ILE A 11 -13.73 -43.53 -16.15
CA ILE A 11 -13.64 -42.23 -15.49
C ILE A 11 -12.53 -42.41 -14.46
N SER A 12 -11.29 -42.22 -14.90
CA SER A 12 -10.18 -41.95 -14.02
C SER A 12 -10.66 -40.86 -13.07
N ARG A 13 -10.81 -41.22 -11.80
CA ARG A 13 -10.97 -40.29 -10.68
C ARG A 13 -9.80 -39.33 -10.75
N LEU A 14 -9.95 -38.27 -11.55
CA LEU A 14 -9.02 -37.16 -11.59
C LEU A 14 -9.04 -36.62 -10.17
N ALA A 15 -7.96 -36.91 -9.43
CA ALA A 15 -7.70 -36.28 -8.16
C ALA A 15 -7.77 -34.77 -8.42
N PHE A 16 -8.87 -34.16 -8.02
CA PHE A 16 -9.12 -32.75 -8.14
C PHE A 16 -8.10 -32.05 -7.24
N ARG A 17 -6.93 -31.74 -7.81
CA ARG A 17 -5.83 -31.08 -7.12
C ARG A 17 -5.96 -29.60 -7.37
N LEU A 18 -6.21 -28.85 -6.30
CA LEU A 18 -6.22 -27.41 -6.41
C LEU A 18 -4.81 -26.90 -6.69
N PRO A 19 -4.64 -25.97 -7.63
CA PRO A 19 -3.44 -25.17 -7.71
C PRO A 19 -3.27 -24.37 -6.40
N PRO A 20 -2.05 -24.24 -5.86
CA PRO A 20 -1.81 -23.51 -4.61
C PRO A 20 -2.08 -21.98 -4.72
N PHE A 21 -2.26 -21.46 -5.93
CA PHE A 21 -2.30 -20.02 -6.22
C PHE A 21 -3.73 -19.47 -6.40
N TRP A 22 -4.54 -19.55 -5.33
CA TRP A 22 -5.88 -18.94 -5.26
C TRP A 22 -5.86 -17.42 -5.09
N GLU A 23 -4.71 -16.85 -4.74
CA GLU A 23 -4.59 -15.47 -4.24
C GLU A 23 -4.73 -14.39 -5.32
N HIS A 24 -4.52 -14.72 -6.60
CA HIS A 24 -4.47 -13.70 -7.65
C HIS A 24 -5.82 -13.48 -8.34
N ASP A 25 -6.62 -14.51 -8.58
CA ASP A 25 -7.91 -14.36 -9.24
C ASP A 25 -8.83 -15.55 -8.93
N PRO A 26 -9.64 -15.48 -7.86
CA PRO A 26 -10.53 -16.56 -7.48
C PRO A 26 -11.63 -16.79 -8.54
N GLU A 27 -12.04 -15.77 -9.30
CA GLU A 27 -13.11 -15.89 -10.29
C GLU A 27 -12.67 -16.75 -11.48
N ILE A 28 -11.48 -16.47 -12.05
CA ILE A 28 -10.90 -17.26 -13.13
C ILE A 28 -10.62 -18.71 -12.68
N ARG A 29 -10.24 -18.91 -11.41
CA ARG A 29 -10.07 -20.26 -10.86
C ARG A 29 -11.37 -21.03 -10.82
N PHE A 30 -12.49 -20.39 -10.43
CA PHE A 30 -13.79 -21.04 -10.47
C PHE A 30 -14.24 -21.37 -11.90
N VAL A 31 -13.92 -20.53 -12.90
CA VAL A 31 -14.17 -20.88 -14.32
C VAL A 31 -13.44 -22.17 -14.71
N HIS A 32 -12.19 -22.32 -14.29
CA HIS A 32 -11.41 -23.53 -14.56
C HIS A 32 -11.99 -24.77 -13.85
N ILE A 33 -12.38 -24.65 -12.59
CA ILE A 33 -13.00 -25.73 -11.81
C ILE A 33 -14.34 -26.15 -12.43
N GLU A 34 -15.17 -25.20 -12.83
CA GLU A 34 -16.48 -25.46 -13.45
C GLU A 34 -16.35 -26.13 -14.82
N SER A 35 -15.27 -25.82 -15.54
CA SER A 35 -14.92 -26.52 -16.78
C SER A 35 -14.55 -27.98 -16.52
N GLN A 36 -13.81 -28.28 -15.44
CA GLN A 36 -13.50 -29.66 -15.05
C GLN A 36 -14.76 -30.43 -14.63
N PHE A 37 -15.65 -29.81 -13.85
CA PHE A 37 -16.92 -30.42 -13.49
C PHE A 37 -17.75 -30.76 -14.73
N SER A 38 -17.84 -29.83 -15.67
CA SER A 38 -18.57 -30.03 -16.92
C SER A 38 -17.97 -31.18 -17.75
N GLY A 39 -16.64 -31.23 -17.88
CA GLY A 39 -15.95 -32.31 -18.58
C GLY A 39 -16.10 -33.69 -17.92
N ALA A 40 -16.28 -33.73 -16.59
CA ALA A 40 -16.52 -34.96 -15.83
C ALA A 40 -18.01 -35.33 -15.70
N GLY A 41 -18.91 -34.57 -16.33
CA GLY A 41 -20.37 -34.79 -16.21
C GLY A 41 -20.95 -34.46 -14.83
N ILE A 42 -20.22 -33.73 -13.99
CA ILE A 42 -20.65 -33.31 -12.66
C ILE A 42 -21.53 -32.07 -12.79
N SER A 43 -22.85 -32.27 -12.79
CA SER A 43 -23.83 -31.18 -12.88
C SER A 43 -24.46 -30.81 -11.54
N GLU A 44 -24.63 -31.80 -10.65
CA GLU A 44 -25.31 -31.67 -9.36
C GLU A 44 -24.54 -30.80 -8.35
N ASP A 45 -25.25 -29.86 -7.70
CA ASP A 45 -24.67 -28.93 -6.73
C ASP A 45 -24.03 -29.64 -5.53
N SER A 46 -24.67 -30.69 -5.00
CA SER A 46 -24.15 -31.52 -3.91
C SER A 46 -22.81 -32.18 -4.28
N THR A 47 -22.74 -32.78 -5.47
CA THR A 47 -21.51 -33.42 -5.95
C THR A 47 -20.40 -32.38 -6.19
N LYS A 48 -20.72 -31.20 -6.73
CA LYS A 48 -19.77 -30.08 -6.87
C LYS A 48 -19.27 -29.57 -5.52
N TYR A 49 -20.15 -29.47 -4.53
CA TYR A 49 -19.81 -29.03 -3.18
C TYR A 49 -18.81 -29.99 -2.54
N HIS A 50 -19.11 -31.29 -2.53
CA HIS A 50 -18.21 -32.29 -1.95
C HIS A 50 -16.87 -32.37 -2.69
N ALA A 51 -16.89 -32.30 -4.03
CA ALA A 51 -15.67 -32.22 -4.83
C ALA A 51 -14.83 -30.99 -4.44
N LEU A 52 -15.46 -29.82 -4.33
CA LEU A 52 -14.77 -28.58 -3.93
C LEU A 52 -14.19 -28.68 -2.51
N VAL A 53 -14.97 -29.14 -1.53
CA VAL A 53 -14.53 -29.29 -0.13
C VAL A 53 -13.36 -30.28 -0.03
N SER A 54 -13.38 -31.37 -0.80
CA SER A 54 -12.32 -32.38 -0.79
C SER A 54 -10.95 -31.87 -1.28
N ALA A 55 -10.96 -30.75 -1.97
CA ALA A 55 -9.80 -30.19 -2.65
C ALA A 55 -9.19 -29.01 -1.92
N LEU A 56 -10.04 -28.23 -1.23
CA LEU A 56 -9.68 -27.00 -0.55
C LEU A 56 -8.73 -27.26 0.62
N ASP A 57 -7.72 -26.40 0.73
CA ASP A 57 -6.81 -26.43 1.87
C ASP A 57 -7.54 -26.11 3.17
N SER A 58 -7.05 -26.69 4.27
CA SER A 58 -7.59 -26.48 5.62
C SER A 58 -7.71 -25.01 6.01
N ARG A 59 -6.79 -24.16 5.53
CA ARG A 59 -6.81 -22.71 5.74
C ARG A 59 -8.06 -22.06 5.14
N ILE A 60 -8.45 -22.42 3.91
CA ILE A 60 -9.63 -21.85 3.26
C ILE A 60 -10.90 -22.40 3.90
N LEU A 61 -10.93 -23.71 4.18
CA LEU A 61 -12.05 -24.36 4.88
C LEU A 61 -12.30 -23.76 6.25
N SER A 62 -11.25 -23.38 7.00
CA SER A 62 -11.42 -22.73 8.30
C SER A 62 -12.10 -21.36 8.21
N GLN A 63 -11.91 -20.62 7.12
CA GLN A 63 -12.52 -19.30 6.91
C GLN A 63 -13.99 -19.36 6.45
N ALA A 64 -14.43 -20.53 5.97
CA ALA A 64 -15.80 -20.83 5.56
C ALA A 64 -16.42 -21.96 6.43
N ARG A 65 -15.96 -22.11 7.67
CA ARG A 65 -16.30 -23.23 8.57
C ARG A 65 -17.79 -23.37 8.80
N ASP A 66 -18.51 -22.26 8.88
CA ASP A 66 -19.97 -22.22 9.03
C ASP A 66 -20.69 -22.91 7.87
N ILE A 67 -20.27 -22.66 6.63
CA ILE A 67 -20.85 -23.27 5.42
C ILE A 67 -20.37 -24.72 5.26
N VAL A 68 -19.17 -25.04 5.73
CA VAL A 68 -18.60 -26.40 5.64
C VAL A 68 -19.27 -27.35 6.65
N LEU A 69 -19.52 -26.89 7.88
CA LEU A 69 -20.13 -27.71 8.92
C LEU A 69 -21.65 -27.75 8.86
N ALA A 70 -22.27 -26.71 8.32
CA ALA A 70 -23.72 -26.61 8.15
C ALA A 70 -24.04 -26.14 6.72
N PRO A 71 -23.86 -27.02 5.70
CA PRO A 71 -24.16 -26.66 4.33
C PRO A 71 -25.66 -26.33 4.17
N PRO A 72 -26.01 -25.28 3.41
CA PRO A 72 -27.40 -24.99 3.10
C PRO A 72 -28.00 -26.12 2.25
N ARG A 73 -29.32 -26.34 2.38
CA ARG A 73 -30.03 -27.44 1.71
C ARG A 73 -29.97 -27.34 0.18
N ASP A 74 -30.03 -26.11 -0.33
CA ASP A 74 -29.95 -25.80 -1.75
C ASP A 74 -28.77 -24.87 -2.00
N ASN A 75 -28.12 -25.01 -3.15
CA ASN A 75 -27.04 -24.13 -3.61
C ASN A 75 -25.82 -24.10 -2.66
N ALA A 76 -25.45 -25.23 -2.06
CA ALA A 76 -24.29 -25.36 -1.18
C ALA A 76 -22.99 -25.01 -1.89
N TYR A 77 -22.79 -25.51 -3.12
CA TYR A 77 -21.61 -25.17 -3.92
C TYR A 77 -21.59 -23.67 -4.24
N THR A 78 -22.71 -23.11 -4.69
CA THR A 78 -22.81 -21.69 -5.04
C THR A 78 -22.53 -20.79 -3.85
N THR A 79 -23.02 -21.16 -2.67
CA THR A 79 -22.81 -20.42 -1.41
C THR A 79 -21.33 -20.45 -1.00
N LEU A 80 -20.70 -21.63 -1.06
CA LEU A 80 -19.28 -21.79 -0.77
C LEU A 80 -18.39 -21.03 -1.78
N LYS A 81 -18.69 -21.13 -3.08
CA LYS A 81 -18.03 -20.37 -4.16
C LYS A 81 -18.06 -18.87 -3.87
N LYS A 82 -19.24 -18.31 -3.59
CA LYS A 82 -19.41 -16.88 -3.27
C LYS A 82 -18.60 -16.48 -2.04
N ARG A 83 -18.60 -17.31 -0.99
CA ARG A 83 -17.81 -17.04 0.22
C ARG A 83 -16.32 -16.97 -0.09
N ILE A 84 -15.80 -17.94 -0.83
CA ILE A 84 -14.38 -18.00 -1.20
C ILE A 84 -13.99 -16.79 -2.04
N ILE A 85 -14.74 -16.45 -3.09
CA ILE A 85 -14.49 -15.25 -3.91
C ILE A 85 -14.45 -14.01 -3.01
N SER A 86 -15.44 -13.86 -2.13
CA SER A 86 -15.52 -12.71 -1.22
C SER A 86 -14.32 -12.61 -0.27
N LEU A 87 -13.83 -13.72 0.26
CA LEU A 87 -12.66 -13.73 1.17
C LEU A 87 -11.41 -13.20 0.46
N PHE A 88 -11.13 -13.69 -0.75
CA PHE A 88 -9.97 -13.25 -1.52
C PHE A 88 -10.12 -11.81 -2.03
N SER A 89 -11.32 -11.41 -2.47
CA SER A 89 -11.60 -10.02 -2.86
C SER A 89 -11.47 -9.05 -1.69
N GLN A 90 -11.91 -9.42 -0.48
CA GLN A 90 -11.77 -8.54 0.70
C GLN A 90 -10.29 -8.34 1.07
N SER A 91 -9.51 -9.43 1.08
CA SER A 91 -8.07 -9.37 1.31
C SER A 91 -7.36 -8.53 0.27
N GLU A 92 -7.72 -8.68 -1.00
CA GLU A 92 -7.18 -7.86 -2.09
C GLU A 92 -7.53 -6.38 -1.92
N ASN A 93 -8.79 -6.06 -1.66
CA ASN A 93 -9.21 -4.67 -1.45
C ASN A 93 -8.55 -4.05 -0.22
N ALA A 94 -8.34 -4.81 0.86
CA ALA A 94 -7.58 -4.35 2.02
C ALA A 94 -6.12 -4.04 1.63
N ARG A 95 -5.48 -4.93 0.88
CA ARG A 95 -4.10 -4.75 0.39
C ARG A 95 -3.97 -3.52 -0.53
N LEU A 96 -4.93 -3.31 -1.44
CA LEU A 96 -4.97 -2.14 -2.33
C LEU A 96 -5.22 -0.85 -1.54
N ARG A 97 -6.16 -0.85 -0.58
CA ARG A 97 -6.38 0.31 0.31
C ARG A 97 -5.12 0.65 1.09
N GLN A 98 -4.45 -0.35 1.64
CA GLN A 98 -3.21 -0.14 2.37
C GLN A 98 -2.14 0.50 1.48
N LEU A 99 -1.97 0.00 0.25
CA LEU A 99 -1.01 0.56 -0.70
C LEU A 99 -1.36 2.00 -1.12
N LEU A 100 -2.63 2.29 -1.38
CA LEU A 100 -3.10 3.57 -1.95
C LEU A 100 -3.35 4.66 -0.90
N GLN A 101 -3.65 4.28 0.34
CA GLN A 101 -4.05 5.23 1.38
C GLN A 101 -3.16 5.10 2.61
N ASP A 102 -3.05 3.92 3.22
CA ASP A 102 -2.51 3.80 4.58
C ASP A 102 -0.97 3.86 4.66
N LEU A 103 -0.26 3.50 3.59
CA LEU A 103 1.19 3.39 3.60
C LEU A 103 1.89 4.74 3.37
N HIS A 104 2.52 5.31 4.40
CA HIS A 104 3.21 6.59 4.33
C HIS A 104 4.70 6.44 4.63
N LEU A 105 5.52 7.42 4.23
CA LEU A 105 6.95 7.41 4.53
C LEU A 105 7.20 7.44 6.05
N GLY A 106 6.65 8.40 6.79
CA GLY A 106 6.83 8.49 8.24
C GLY A 106 8.32 8.39 8.64
N ASP A 107 8.62 7.47 9.56
CA ASP A 107 9.99 7.15 10.02
C ASP A 107 10.67 6.05 9.16
N LEU A 108 10.00 5.56 8.12
CA LEU A 108 10.56 4.54 7.25
C LEU A 108 11.54 5.17 6.27
N ARG A 109 12.63 4.46 5.98
CA ARG A 109 13.50 4.83 4.86
C ARG A 109 12.75 4.67 3.53
N PRO A 110 13.03 5.52 2.52
CA PRO A 110 12.46 5.39 1.18
C PRO A 110 12.56 3.99 0.58
N SER A 111 13.66 3.26 0.78
CA SER A 111 13.82 1.87 0.34
C SER A 111 12.94 0.87 1.08
N GLN A 112 12.73 1.07 2.38
CA GLN A 112 11.83 0.25 3.18
C GLN A 112 10.38 0.47 2.76
N LEU A 113 9.99 1.73 2.53
CA LEU A 113 8.69 2.07 1.98
C LEU A 113 8.48 1.38 0.63
N LEU A 114 9.45 1.45 -0.28
CA LEU A 114 9.37 0.81 -1.59
C LEU A 114 9.20 -0.71 -1.46
N SER A 115 9.98 -1.35 -0.59
CA SER A 115 9.91 -2.79 -0.36
C SER A 115 8.51 -3.21 0.12
N GLN A 116 7.94 -2.46 1.07
CA GLN A 116 6.58 -2.68 1.54
C GLN A 116 5.55 -2.47 0.42
N MET A 117 5.67 -1.39 -0.36
CA MET A 117 4.79 -1.13 -1.51
C MET A 117 4.85 -2.27 -2.53
N LYS A 118 6.05 -2.79 -2.84
CA LYS A 118 6.24 -3.92 -3.77
C LYS A 118 5.59 -5.19 -3.25
N SER A 119 5.71 -5.48 -1.95
CA SER A 119 5.07 -6.65 -1.32
C SER A 119 3.54 -6.57 -1.36
N LEU A 120 2.96 -5.37 -1.20
CA LEU A 120 1.52 -5.14 -1.26
C LEU A 120 1.00 -5.10 -2.70
N ALA A 121 1.78 -4.59 -3.65
CA ALA A 121 1.42 -4.58 -5.07
C ALA A 121 1.35 -6.00 -5.65
N GLY A 122 2.36 -6.83 -5.36
CA GLY A 122 2.59 -8.09 -6.08
C GLY A 122 2.67 -7.86 -7.60
N ASP A 123 2.18 -8.82 -8.39
CA ASP A 123 2.26 -8.77 -9.86
C ASP A 123 1.13 -7.94 -10.52
N LYS A 124 0.27 -7.28 -9.73
CA LYS A 124 -0.93 -6.61 -10.25
C LYS A 124 -0.72 -5.17 -10.66
N ILE A 125 0.37 -4.54 -10.22
CA ILE A 125 0.65 -3.11 -10.46
C ILE A 125 1.94 -3.01 -11.26
N SER A 126 1.91 -2.25 -12.34
CA SER A 126 3.09 -2.06 -13.18
C SER A 126 4.20 -1.35 -12.41
N ALA A 127 5.45 -1.65 -12.75
CA ALA A 127 6.60 -1.00 -12.13
C ALA A 127 6.57 0.53 -12.28
N GLU A 128 6.01 1.04 -13.39
CA GLU A 128 5.84 2.46 -13.66
C GLU A 128 4.79 3.12 -12.75
N LEU A 129 3.64 2.46 -12.54
CA LEU A 129 2.63 2.96 -11.61
C LEU A 129 3.14 2.88 -10.16
N LEU A 130 3.82 1.78 -9.80
CA LEU A 130 4.43 1.65 -8.47
C LEU A 130 5.46 2.74 -8.20
N ARG A 131 6.29 3.06 -9.21
CA ARG A 131 7.24 4.17 -9.16
C ARG A 131 6.52 5.50 -8.92
N THR A 132 5.47 5.77 -9.69
CA THR A 132 4.72 7.02 -9.58
C THR A 132 4.11 7.19 -8.18
N LEU A 133 3.47 6.12 -7.67
CA LEU A 133 2.90 6.11 -6.33
C LEU A 133 3.98 6.29 -5.26
N TRP A 134 5.13 5.62 -5.40
CA TRP A 134 6.22 5.73 -4.44
C TRP A 134 6.79 7.15 -4.40
N LEU A 135 7.06 7.77 -5.55
CA LEU A 135 7.52 9.16 -5.63
C LEU A 135 6.51 10.13 -4.97
N GLN A 136 5.21 9.96 -5.24
CA GLN A 136 4.17 10.80 -4.63
C GLN A 136 4.13 10.75 -3.10
N ARG A 137 4.67 9.68 -2.48
CA ARG A 137 4.74 9.50 -1.02
C ARG A 137 5.99 10.12 -0.39
N LEU A 138 6.94 10.59 -1.18
CA LEU A 138 8.19 11.20 -0.70
C LEU A 138 8.06 12.73 -0.55
N PRO A 139 8.91 13.39 0.25
CA PRO A 139 8.97 14.84 0.31
C PRO A 139 9.29 15.48 -1.05
N ILE A 140 8.75 16.68 -1.30
CA ILE A 140 8.83 17.35 -2.62
C ILE A 140 10.27 17.54 -3.12
N GLN A 141 11.20 17.81 -2.20
CA GLN A 141 12.62 18.01 -2.51
C GLN A 141 13.24 16.73 -3.07
N MET A 142 12.89 15.60 -2.48
CA MET A 142 13.35 14.29 -2.92
C MET A 142 12.70 13.90 -4.25
N GLN A 143 11.40 14.20 -4.44
CA GLN A 143 10.72 13.98 -5.72
C GLN A 143 11.41 14.71 -6.87
N GLN A 144 11.79 15.98 -6.66
CA GLN A 144 12.46 16.80 -7.68
C GLN A 144 13.78 16.17 -8.12
N ILE A 145 14.60 15.72 -7.16
CA ILE A 145 15.86 15.05 -7.44
C ILE A 145 15.62 13.75 -8.19
N LEU A 146 14.79 12.86 -7.64
CA LEU A 146 14.57 11.51 -8.17
C LEU A 146 13.81 11.48 -9.50
N SER A 147 13.00 12.49 -9.81
CA SER A 147 12.25 12.58 -11.07
C SER A 147 13.13 12.72 -12.30
N ALA A 148 14.36 13.24 -12.14
CA ALA A 148 15.32 13.40 -13.23
C ALA A 148 15.98 12.07 -13.65
N PHE A 149 15.97 11.07 -12.76
CA PHE A 149 16.63 9.79 -12.98
C PHE A 149 15.69 8.79 -13.65
N LYS A 150 16.18 8.05 -14.64
CA LYS A 150 15.41 7.00 -15.36
C LYS A 150 15.82 5.58 -14.95
N ASP A 151 16.62 5.46 -13.90
CA ASP A 151 17.15 4.19 -13.43
C ASP A 151 16.06 3.27 -12.85
N GLU A 152 16.46 2.02 -12.62
CA GLU A 152 15.62 1.02 -11.98
C GLU A 152 15.20 1.47 -10.57
N LEU A 153 13.99 1.10 -10.18
CA LEU A 153 13.36 1.57 -8.95
C LEU A 153 14.14 1.19 -7.68
N LEU A 154 14.88 0.07 -7.71
CA LEU A 154 15.75 -0.38 -6.62
C LEU A 154 17.00 0.50 -6.45
N VAL A 155 17.59 0.94 -7.57
CA VAL A 155 18.74 1.86 -7.55
C VAL A 155 18.27 3.20 -7.02
N LEU A 156 17.10 3.66 -7.47
CA LEU A 156 16.52 4.92 -7.02
C LEU A 156 16.17 4.96 -5.54
N SER A 157 15.69 3.84 -4.98
CA SER A 157 15.44 3.80 -3.55
C SER A 157 16.72 3.91 -2.72
N SER A 158 17.85 3.44 -3.25
CA SER A 158 19.14 3.57 -2.57
C SER A 158 19.62 5.03 -2.58
N ILE A 159 19.49 5.71 -3.72
CA ILE A 159 19.78 7.15 -3.83
C ILE A 159 18.85 7.96 -2.91
N ALA A 160 17.57 7.58 -2.85
CA ALA A 160 16.59 8.22 -1.98
C ALA A 160 16.96 8.07 -0.49
N ASP A 161 17.47 6.92 -0.07
CA ASP A 161 17.97 6.71 1.29
C ASP A 161 19.16 7.63 1.61
N GLU A 162 20.11 7.80 0.68
CA GLU A 162 21.24 8.73 0.87
C GLU A 162 20.74 10.18 1.04
N VAL A 163 19.78 10.60 0.21
CA VAL A 163 19.15 11.93 0.33
C VAL A 163 18.41 12.07 1.65
N TYR A 164 17.71 11.03 2.09
CA TYR A 164 16.94 11.01 3.34
C TYR A 164 17.84 11.19 4.57
N GLU A 165 18.97 10.47 4.61
CA GLU A 165 19.96 10.61 5.68
C GLU A 165 20.48 12.05 5.75
N VAL A 166 20.91 12.63 4.62
CA VAL A 166 21.44 14.01 4.56
C VAL A 166 20.40 15.04 5.03
N SER A 167 19.11 14.84 4.71
CA SER A 167 18.04 15.72 5.17
C SER A 167 17.71 15.53 6.65
N SER A 168 17.75 14.30 7.17
CA SER A 168 17.48 14.01 8.59
C SER A 168 18.53 14.62 9.52
N PHE A 169 19.80 14.65 9.09
CA PHE A 169 20.89 15.33 9.80
C PHE A 169 20.71 16.85 9.91
N SER A 170 19.90 17.46 9.03
CA SER A 170 19.59 18.90 9.09
C SER A 170 18.49 19.24 10.08
N GLU A 171 17.52 18.34 10.31
CA GLU A 171 16.41 18.57 11.26
C GLU A 171 16.84 18.35 12.72
N GLU A 172 17.71 17.36 13.01
CA GLU A 172 18.20 17.14 14.37
C GLU A 172 19.16 18.26 14.87
N LYS A 173 19.78 19.02 13.97
CA LYS A 173 20.60 20.19 14.31
C LYS A 173 19.81 21.49 14.48
N ALA A 174 18.49 21.46 14.28
CA ALA A 174 17.63 22.64 14.40
C ALA A 174 17.00 22.79 15.81
N VAL A 175 17.69 22.37 16.88
CA VAL A 175 17.29 22.71 18.25
C VAL A 175 18.45 23.39 18.97
N SER A 176 18.16 24.62 19.42
CA SER A 176 18.99 25.56 20.18
C SER A 176 20.04 26.36 19.40
N LEU A 177 19.59 27.21 18.48
CA LEU A 177 20.21 28.54 18.43
C LEU A 177 19.84 29.25 19.75
N PRO A 178 20.81 29.71 20.57
CA PRO A 178 20.49 30.55 21.72
C PRO A 178 19.73 31.79 21.23
N PRO A 179 18.82 32.35 22.05
CA PRO A 179 18.09 33.56 21.67
C PRO A 179 19.11 34.63 21.28
N THR A 180 18.91 35.21 20.11
CA THR A 180 19.86 36.12 19.47
C THR A 180 19.97 37.40 20.30
N ASP A 181 20.90 37.43 21.25
CA ASP A 181 21.22 38.61 22.08
C ASP A 181 21.48 39.85 21.21
N SER A 182 22.04 39.65 20.01
CA SER A 182 22.29 40.73 19.05
C SER A 182 21.03 41.44 18.55
N VAL A 183 19.88 40.77 18.48
CA VAL A 183 18.62 41.42 18.08
C VAL A 183 18.03 42.24 19.23
N ALA A 184 18.23 41.80 20.47
CA ALA A 184 17.84 42.55 21.65
C ALA A 184 18.73 43.78 21.87
N GLU A 185 20.05 43.65 21.66
CA GLU A 185 21.01 44.76 21.70
C GLU A 185 20.71 45.82 20.64
N LEU A 186 20.48 45.41 19.39
CA LEU A 186 20.11 46.34 18.31
C LEU A 186 18.78 47.05 18.59
N ARG A 187 17.80 46.37 19.21
CA ARG A 187 16.55 47.02 19.63
C ARG A 187 16.76 48.06 20.73
N ASN A 188 17.62 47.77 21.70
CA ASN A 188 17.97 48.71 22.76
C ASN A 188 18.70 49.94 22.23
N GLU A 189 19.65 49.77 21.30
CA GLU A 189 20.34 50.89 20.66
C GLU A 189 19.35 51.77 19.87
N ILE A 190 18.48 51.17 19.05
CA ILE A 190 17.46 51.94 18.30
C ILE A 190 16.58 52.76 19.26
N GLN A 191 16.18 52.19 20.39
CA GLN A 191 15.35 52.88 21.37
C GLN A 191 16.10 54.03 22.06
N GLN A 192 17.38 53.84 22.40
CA GLN A 192 18.21 54.87 23.01
C GLN A 192 18.42 56.07 22.07
N TRP A 193 18.72 55.79 20.79
CA TRP A 193 18.89 56.84 19.78
C TRP A 193 17.58 57.61 19.53
N SER A 194 16.43 56.94 19.60
CA SER A 194 15.13 57.61 19.49
C SER A 194 14.87 58.58 20.66
N GLN A 195 15.23 58.22 21.89
CA GLN A 195 15.04 59.09 23.05
C GLN A 195 16.01 60.29 23.03
N PHE A 196 17.24 60.07 22.58
CA PHE A 196 18.24 61.13 22.47
C PHE A 196 17.81 62.20 21.46
N THR A 197 17.34 61.79 20.29
CA THR A 197 16.87 62.71 19.25
C THR A 197 15.66 63.53 19.70
N VAL A 198 14.67 62.93 20.37
CA VAL A 198 13.52 63.64 20.94
C VAL A 198 13.97 64.65 22.01
N THR A 199 14.87 64.24 22.91
CA THR A 199 15.38 65.11 23.98
C THR A 199 16.17 66.30 23.42
N CYS A 200 16.99 66.08 22.39
CA CYS A 200 17.70 67.14 21.68
C CYS A 200 16.74 68.12 21.02
N LEU A 201 15.70 67.64 20.33
CA LEU A 201 14.71 68.50 19.68
C LEU A 201 13.95 69.36 20.70
N ILE A 202 13.57 68.80 21.85
CA ILE A 202 12.91 69.55 22.94
C ILE A 202 13.83 70.65 23.49
N LYS A 203 15.09 70.32 23.81
CA LYS A 203 16.06 71.31 24.32
C LYS A 203 16.37 72.41 23.31
N MET A 204 16.43 72.08 22.01
CA MET A 204 16.63 73.06 20.94
C MET A 204 15.42 73.99 20.81
N ALA A 205 14.20 73.49 21.00
CA ALA A 205 12.98 74.31 21.00
C ALA A 205 12.88 75.23 22.23
N GLU A 206 13.26 74.74 23.42
CA GLU A 206 13.30 75.54 24.65
C GLU A 206 14.35 76.67 24.56
N ALA A 207 15.54 76.39 24.01
CA ALA A 207 16.57 77.40 23.81
C ALA A 207 16.17 78.50 22.82
N ALA A 208 15.29 78.20 21.86
CA ALA A 208 14.78 79.16 20.89
C ALA A 208 13.63 80.04 21.43
N HIS A 209 13.03 79.70 22.58
CA HIS A 209 11.95 80.49 23.20
C HIS A 209 12.44 81.49 24.26
N VAL A 210 13.76 81.52 24.53
CA VAL A 210 14.41 82.39 25.52
C VAL A 210 15.18 83.56 24.85
N ILE A 211 15.01 83.76 23.54
CA ILE A 211 15.53 84.90 22.75
C ILE A 211 14.34 85.71 22.24
#